data_AF-A0A972QU04-F1
#
_entry.id   AF-A0A972QU04-F1
#
_cell.length_a   1.000
_cell.length_b   1.000
_cell.length_c   1.000
_cell.angle_alpha   90.00
_cell.angle_beta   90.00
_cell.angle_gamma   90.00
#
_symmetry.space_group_name_H-M   'P 1'
#
loop_
_entity.id
_entity.type
_entity.pdbx_description
1 polymer ?
#
loop_
_entity_poly.entity_id
_entity_poly.type
_entity_poly.pdbx_seq_one_letter_code
_entity_poly.pdbx_strand_id
1 'polypeptide(L)'
;MKYWLLLLQYYRQFSRNFTLPQFFVTTCFSKWFDPYTIRQPACTTMNIRLIRIAKICIQTFHRLDPVLPNLERRLLHETNLPPPIFIIGPPRSGSTILYEALTVGCKCAFITNVAALLYRCPVLITRMFHPHSPRQFSGKNSYGYIPGFTSPAEAKELNESWFDVPQKPQRIEVTRKQFAELARFFGGPVIIKNLRNNLRIPSILQSFPDARFIWLHRPATDTIQSLLIGRRRIYNDDRTWLGIKPPGWHAFIDLDPIDQIAHQVAGLEEPIRSGLIDIPETQILRLDLEEFCQSPSKCLRKISEWYGPELNLLSHSIQSLPERLPFSKGPKVDKEEWRRIEEAALRVSIS
;
A
#
# COMPACT_ATOMS: atom_id res chain seq x y z
N MET A 1 30.60 -11.51 -9.99
CA MET A 1 31.39 -10.37 -9.46
C MET A 1 31.57 -9.21 -10.46
N LYS A 2 31.91 -9.44 -11.74
CA LYS A 2 32.12 -8.36 -12.73
C LYS A 2 30.89 -7.45 -12.97
N TYR A 3 29.66 -7.97 -12.92
CA TYR A 3 28.43 -7.17 -13.13
C TYR A 3 28.04 -6.29 -11.93
N TRP A 4 28.45 -6.66 -10.71
CA TRP A 4 28.23 -5.87 -9.49
C TRP A 4 29.17 -4.67 -9.41
N LEU A 5 30.43 -4.86 -9.83
CA LEU A 5 31.37 -3.77 -10.00
C LEU A 5 30.93 -2.81 -11.11
N LEU A 6 30.28 -3.29 -12.17
CA LEU A 6 29.69 -2.44 -13.22
C LEU A 6 28.51 -1.62 -12.70
N LEU A 7 27.59 -2.19 -11.91
CA LEU A 7 26.46 -1.46 -11.31
C LEU A 7 26.90 -0.45 -10.24
N LEU A 8 27.88 -0.80 -9.40
CA LEU A 8 28.48 0.10 -8.39
C LEU A 8 29.43 1.14 -9.01
N GLN A 9 30.20 0.80 -10.05
CA GLN A 9 30.97 1.77 -10.84
C GLN A 9 30.03 2.69 -11.60
N TYR A 10 28.95 2.21 -12.20
CA TYR A 10 27.97 3.08 -12.84
C TYR A 10 27.31 4.00 -11.81
N TYR A 11 26.90 3.50 -10.65
CA TYR A 11 26.36 4.35 -9.58
C TYR A 11 27.36 5.43 -9.13
N ARG A 12 28.64 5.07 -8.91
CA ARG A 12 29.72 6.00 -8.52
C ARG A 12 30.17 6.95 -9.63
N GLN A 13 30.07 6.54 -10.89
CA GLN A 13 30.45 7.34 -12.07
C GLN A 13 29.31 8.29 -12.48
N PHE A 14 28.05 7.85 -12.31
CA PHE A 14 26.85 8.67 -12.47
C PHE A 14 26.73 9.71 -11.35
N SER A 15 27.14 9.38 -10.11
CA SER A 15 27.17 10.34 -8.99
C SER A 15 28.34 11.33 -9.03
N ARG A 16 29.38 11.08 -9.84
CA ARG A 16 30.57 11.96 -9.95
C ARG A 16 30.54 12.92 -11.14
N ASN A 17 29.88 12.55 -12.24
CA ASN A 17 29.96 13.32 -13.49
C ASN A 17 28.67 14.04 -13.91
N PHE A 18 27.60 13.90 -13.14
CA PHE A 18 26.38 14.68 -13.34
C PHE A 18 25.84 15.15 -11.98
N THR A 19 25.92 16.45 -11.75
CA THR A 19 24.96 17.19 -10.92
C THR A 19 23.59 17.20 -11.61
N LEU A 20 23.07 16.02 -11.97
CA LEU A 20 21.66 15.86 -12.30
C LEU A 20 20.97 15.54 -10.97
N PRO A 21 20.13 16.44 -10.46
CA PRO A 21 19.58 16.29 -9.14
C PRO A 21 18.77 14.99 -9.10
N GLN A 22 18.76 14.37 -7.91
CA GLN A 22 17.86 13.30 -7.46
C GLN A 22 16.45 13.36 -8.07
N PHE A 23 16.01 14.57 -8.43
CA PHE A 23 14.90 14.91 -9.30
C PHE A 23 14.75 14.05 -10.57
N PHE A 24 15.78 13.80 -11.40
CA PHE A 24 15.57 13.20 -12.74
C PHE A 24 15.32 11.69 -12.72
N VAL A 25 16.02 10.93 -11.88
CA VAL A 25 15.73 9.51 -11.64
C VAL A 25 14.36 9.38 -10.99
N THR A 26 14.04 10.24 -10.02
CA THR A 26 12.74 10.24 -9.34
C THR A 26 11.60 10.60 -10.29
N THR A 27 11.76 11.54 -11.22
CA THR A 27 10.67 12.02 -12.09
C THR A 27 10.40 11.09 -13.27
N CYS A 28 11.44 10.49 -13.87
CA CYS A 28 11.25 9.55 -14.97
C CYS A 28 10.78 8.17 -14.47
N PHE A 29 11.28 7.70 -13.32
CA PHE A 29 10.80 6.45 -12.72
C PHE A 29 9.41 6.65 -12.10
N SER A 30 9.14 7.71 -11.32
CA SER A 30 7.80 7.90 -10.70
C SER A 30 6.65 7.96 -11.71
N LYS A 31 6.85 8.57 -12.89
CA LYS A 31 5.86 8.57 -13.98
C LYS A 31 5.66 7.20 -14.65
N TRP A 32 6.67 6.33 -14.62
CA TRP A 32 6.58 4.94 -15.11
C TRP A 32 5.89 4.01 -14.11
N PHE A 33 5.97 4.30 -12.82
CA PHE A 33 5.41 3.48 -11.74
C PHE A 33 4.04 3.95 -11.24
N ASP A 34 3.55 5.09 -11.71
CA ASP A 34 2.16 5.49 -11.51
C ASP A 34 1.28 4.81 -12.59
N PRO A 35 0.50 3.76 -12.26
CA PRO A 35 -0.33 3.06 -13.23
C PRO A 35 -1.41 3.95 -13.87
N TYR A 36 -1.65 5.15 -13.33
CA TYR A 36 -2.60 6.13 -13.87
C TYR A 36 -1.93 7.16 -14.79
N THR A 37 -0.62 7.39 -14.66
CA THR A 37 0.14 8.28 -15.58
C THR A 37 0.25 7.65 -16.98
N ILE A 38 0.29 6.31 -17.07
CA ILE A 38 0.34 5.58 -18.35
C ILE A 38 -0.96 5.73 -19.17
N ARG A 39 -2.09 6.09 -18.54
CA ARG A 39 -3.40 6.21 -19.21
C ARG A 39 -3.77 7.62 -19.65
N GLN A 40 -2.94 8.64 -19.39
CA GLN A 40 -3.20 9.97 -19.92
C GLN A 40 -2.66 10.12 -21.35
N PRO A 41 -3.47 10.59 -22.33
CA PRO A 41 -3.04 10.73 -23.73
C PRO A 41 -1.92 11.75 -23.96
N ALA A 42 -1.46 12.46 -22.92
CA ALA A 42 -0.35 13.41 -22.96
C ALA A 42 1.05 12.79 -22.79
N CYS A 43 1.18 11.47 -22.60
CA CYS A 43 2.47 10.81 -22.40
C CYS A 43 3.10 10.29 -23.71
N THR A 44 3.00 11.05 -24.81
CA THR A 44 3.48 10.67 -26.15
C THR A 44 4.92 11.11 -26.48
N THR A 45 5.65 11.68 -25.51
CA THR A 45 7.08 11.99 -25.65
C THR A 45 7.93 11.21 -24.66
N MET A 46 7.71 9.90 -24.58
CA MET A 46 8.60 9.03 -23.80
C MET A 46 9.89 8.76 -24.58
N ASN A 47 11.01 9.27 -24.07
CA ASN A 47 12.31 9.21 -24.72
C ASN A 47 12.69 7.74 -25.06
N ILE A 48 12.95 7.44 -26.33
CA ILE A 48 13.26 6.09 -26.85
C ILE A 48 14.41 5.43 -26.05
N ARG A 49 15.33 6.22 -25.50
CA ARG A 49 16.41 5.75 -24.62
C ARG A 49 15.89 5.16 -23.30
N LEU A 50 14.86 5.75 -22.68
CA LEU A 50 14.26 5.25 -21.44
C LEU A 50 13.50 3.94 -21.67
N ILE A 51 12.78 3.81 -22.80
CA ILE A 51 12.12 2.55 -23.19
C ILE A 51 13.15 1.45 -23.42
N ARG A 52 14.29 1.76 -24.05
CA ARG A 52 15.39 0.80 -24.25
C ARG A 52 16.02 0.40 -22.93
N ILE A 53 16.27 1.34 -22.01
CA ILE A 53 16.82 1.05 -20.67
C ILE A 53 15.85 0.16 -19.89
N ALA A 54 14.55 0.49 -19.87
CA ALA A 54 13.55 -0.33 -19.19
C ALA A 54 13.45 -1.74 -19.77
N LYS A 55 13.48 -1.88 -21.12
CA LYS A 55 13.53 -3.21 -21.77
C LYS A 55 14.78 -3.99 -21.38
N ILE A 56 15.95 -3.34 -21.29
CA ILE A 56 17.19 -3.99 -20.84
C ILE A 56 17.10 -4.39 -19.37
N CYS A 57 16.54 -3.54 -18.51
CA CYS A 57 16.31 -3.84 -17.09
C CYS A 57 15.36 -5.04 -16.93
N ILE A 58 14.24 -5.07 -17.67
CA ILE A 58 13.28 -6.19 -17.68
C ILE A 58 13.92 -7.47 -18.22
N GLN A 59 14.68 -7.40 -19.32
CA GLN A 59 15.38 -8.56 -19.89
C GLN A 59 16.47 -9.10 -18.96
N THR A 60 17.22 -8.20 -18.30
CA THR A 60 18.22 -8.57 -17.30
C THR A 60 17.54 -9.16 -16.07
N PHE A 61 16.38 -8.64 -15.68
CA PHE A 61 15.57 -9.15 -14.59
C PHE A 61 15.07 -10.58 -14.87
N HIS A 62 14.54 -10.86 -16.06
CA HIS A 62 14.16 -12.22 -16.45
C HIS A 62 15.34 -13.22 -16.40
N ARG A 63 16.56 -12.78 -16.70
CA ARG A 63 17.76 -13.63 -16.59
C ARG A 63 18.21 -13.89 -15.16
N LEU A 64 17.97 -12.94 -14.24
CA LEU A 64 18.33 -13.05 -12.82
C LEU A 64 17.21 -13.66 -11.96
N ASP A 65 15.99 -13.74 -12.49
CA ASP A 65 14.77 -14.24 -11.83
C ASP A 65 14.91 -15.62 -11.14
N PRO A 66 15.64 -16.63 -11.67
CA PRO A 66 15.84 -17.88 -10.92
C PRO A 66 16.95 -17.78 -9.87
N VAL A 67 17.90 -16.86 -10.00
CA VAL A 67 19.08 -16.77 -9.13
C VAL A 67 18.78 -15.98 -7.86
N LEU A 68 18.12 -14.83 -7.98
CA LEU A 68 17.87 -13.94 -6.85
C LEU A 68 16.95 -14.53 -5.77
N PRO A 69 15.84 -15.22 -6.10
CA PRO A 69 15.00 -15.87 -5.10
C PRO A 69 15.73 -17.02 -4.40
N ASN A 70 16.59 -17.77 -5.10
CA ASN A 70 17.41 -18.81 -4.50
C ASN A 70 18.44 -18.23 -3.53
N LEU A 71 19.04 -17.08 -3.88
CA LEU A 71 19.92 -16.36 -2.97
C LEU A 71 19.15 -15.83 -1.76
N GLU A 72 17.96 -15.25 -1.96
CA GLU A 72 17.13 -14.78 -0.86
C GLU A 72 16.80 -15.91 0.11
N ARG A 73 16.41 -17.11 -0.37
CA ARG A 73 16.12 -18.24 0.52
C ARG A 73 17.28 -18.59 1.46
N ARG A 74 18.53 -18.36 1.03
CA ARG A 74 19.73 -18.54 1.88
C ARG A 74 19.90 -17.42 2.91
N LEU A 75 19.31 -16.26 2.67
CA LEU A 75 19.28 -15.12 3.59
C LEU A 75 18.13 -15.19 4.59
N LEU A 76 17.14 -16.07 4.39
CA LEU A 76 15.99 -16.24 5.27
C LEU A 76 16.32 -17.19 6.43
N HIS A 77 16.83 -16.64 7.53
CA HIS A 77 17.24 -17.40 8.72
C HIS A 77 16.53 -16.92 9.99
N GLU A 78 16.06 -15.69 10.02
CA GLU A 78 15.31 -15.13 11.14
C GLU A 78 13.95 -15.82 11.31
N THR A 79 13.62 -16.11 12.57
CA THR A 79 12.37 -16.74 12.99
C THR A 79 11.63 -15.92 14.04
N ASN A 80 12.31 -14.98 14.70
CA ASN A 80 11.67 -14.03 15.60
C ASN A 80 10.83 -13.05 14.78
N LEU A 81 9.52 -13.23 14.87
CA LEU A 81 8.56 -12.48 14.09
C LEU A 81 7.65 -11.70 15.04
N PRO A 82 7.81 -10.37 15.14
CA PRO A 82 6.80 -9.55 15.81
C PRO A 82 5.49 -9.59 14.99
N PRO A 83 4.32 -9.55 15.67
CA PRO A 83 3.01 -9.48 15.02
C PRO A 83 2.95 -8.47 13.87
N PRO A 84 2.73 -8.88 12.61
CA PRO A 84 2.58 -7.93 11.52
C PRO A 84 1.30 -7.12 11.64
N ILE A 85 1.33 -5.87 11.16
CA ILE A 85 0.17 -4.97 11.16
C ILE A 85 -0.37 -4.87 9.73
N PHE A 86 -1.67 -5.08 9.57
CA PHE A 86 -2.38 -4.90 8.31
C PHE A 86 -3.33 -3.72 8.39
N ILE A 87 -3.22 -2.78 7.45
CA ILE A 87 -4.18 -1.69 7.31
C ILE A 87 -5.30 -2.15 6.37
N ILE A 88 -6.51 -2.23 6.91
CA ILE A 88 -7.73 -2.62 6.21
C ILE A 88 -8.79 -1.51 6.34
N GLY A 89 -9.85 -1.62 5.56
CA GLY A 89 -10.97 -0.66 5.58
C GLY A 89 -11.49 -0.35 4.19
N PRO A 90 -12.47 0.54 4.06
CA PRO A 90 -13.12 0.78 2.78
C PRO A 90 -12.14 1.42 1.78
N PRO A 91 -12.41 1.29 0.47
CA PRO A 91 -11.66 2.05 -0.53
C PRO A 91 -11.75 3.54 -0.23
N ARG A 92 -10.70 4.30 -0.57
CA ARG A 92 -10.67 5.75 -0.35
C ARG A 92 -10.76 6.18 1.13
N SER A 93 -10.49 5.30 2.09
CA SER A 93 -10.43 5.58 3.54
C SER A 93 -9.19 6.36 4.01
N GLY A 94 -8.34 6.85 3.11
CA GLY A 94 -7.09 7.51 3.49
C GLY A 94 -5.97 6.55 3.92
N SER A 95 -6.13 5.23 3.72
CA SER A 95 -5.15 4.20 4.07
C SER A 95 -3.73 4.46 3.55
N THR A 96 -3.58 5.06 2.37
CA THR A 96 -2.26 5.45 1.83
C THR A 96 -1.59 6.55 2.65
N ILE A 97 -2.36 7.53 3.12
CA ILE A 97 -1.85 8.64 3.92
C ILE A 97 -1.47 8.14 5.32
N LEU A 98 -2.31 7.27 5.92
CA LEU A 98 -1.97 6.59 7.16
C LEU A 98 -0.69 5.76 7.01
N TYR A 99 -0.60 4.96 5.94
CA TYR A 99 0.58 4.13 5.68
C TYR A 99 1.85 4.97 5.55
N GLU A 100 1.82 6.06 4.77
CA GLU A 100 2.95 7.00 4.67
C GLU A 100 3.32 7.57 6.05
N ALA A 101 2.33 8.03 6.82
CA ALA A 101 2.55 8.58 8.17
C ALA A 101 3.19 7.55 9.11
N LEU A 102 2.73 6.29 9.10
CA LEU A 102 3.31 5.20 9.89
C LEU A 102 4.77 4.95 9.50
N THR A 103 5.10 4.90 8.20
CA THR A 103 6.49 4.71 7.76
C THR A 103 7.44 5.86 8.09
N VAL A 104 6.90 7.03 8.43
CA VAL A 104 7.68 8.20 8.87
C VAL A 104 7.76 8.25 10.39
N GLY A 105 6.62 8.19 11.07
CA GLY A 105 6.50 8.40 12.51
C GLY A 105 6.70 7.16 13.37
N CYS A 106 6.83 5.96 12.78
CA CYS A 106 7.05 4.72 13.50
C CYS A 106 8.28 3.93 13.01
N LYS A 107 8.96 3.26 13.94
CA LYS A 107 9.95 2.20 13.71
C LYS A 107 9.20 0.97 13.23
N CYS A 108 9.16 0.78 11.92
CA CYS A 108 8.45 -0.33 11.30
C CYS A 108 9.11 -0.74 9.99
N ALA A 109 8.93 -2.00 9.63
CA ALA A 109 9.25 -2.50 8.31
C ALA A 109 8.09 -2.25 7.34
N PHE A 110 8.42 -2.02 6.07
CA PHE A 110 7.44 -1.85 5.00
C PHE A 110 8.04 -2.28 3.66
N ILE A 111 7.21 -2.50 2.66
CA ILE A 111 7.67 -2.87 1.32
C ILE A 111 7.90 -1.62 0.50
N THR A 112 9.07 -1.50 -0.12
CA THR A 112 9.42 -0.39 -0.99
C THR A 112 8.93 -0.62 -2.43
N ASN A 113 8.78 0.44 -3.21
CA ASN A 113 8.40 0.34 -4.63
C ASN A 113 9.39 -0.52 -5.44
N VAL A 114 10.70 -0.44 -5.16
CA VAL A 114 11.69 -1.34 -5.79
C VAL A 114 11.52 -2.80 -5.35
N ALA A 115 11.24 -3.07 -4.08
CA ALA A 115 10.98 -4.44 -3.60
C ALA A 115 9.68 -5.01 -4.17
N ALA A 116 8.66 -4.16 -4.37
CA ALA A 116 7.41 -4.55 -5.02
C ALA A 116 7.62 -4.90 -6.50
N LEU A 117 8.47 -4.18 -7.23
CA LEU A 117 8.82 -4.52 -8.62
C LEU A 117 9.53 -5.87 -8.70
N LEU A 118 10.39 -6.17 -7.73
CA LEU A 118 11.21 -7.37 -7.66
C LEU A 118 10.65 -8.34 -6.60
N TYR A 119 9.32 -8.54 -6.61
CA TYR A 119 8.56 -9.22 -5.55
C TYR A 119 8.96 -10.67 -5.27
N ARG A 120 9.80 -11.29 -6.09
CA ARG A 120 10.28 -12.66 -5.86
C ARG A 120 11.49 -12.73 -4.93
N CYS A 121 12.08 -11.59 -4.59
CA CYS A 121 13.16 -11.47 -3.63
C CYS A 121 13.08 -10.14 -2.81
N PRO A 122 11.96 -9.88 -2.12
CA PRO A 122 11.71 -8.61 -1.45
C PRO A 122 12.72 -8.30 -0.34
N VAL A 123 13.22 -9.29 0.40
CA VAL A 123 14.18 -9.11 1.50
C VAL A 123 15.54 -8.75 0.96
N LEU A 124 16.02 -9.49 -0.05
CA LEU A 124 17.31 -9.21 -0.69
C LEU A 124 17.34 -7.79 -1.26
N ILE A 125 16.27 -7.41 -1.98
CA ILE A 125 16.17 -6.09 -2.61
C ILE A 125 16.04 -4.98 -1.56
N THR A 126 15.29 -5.23 -0.49
CA THR A 126 15.21 -4.30 0.64
C THR A 126 16.59 -4.09 1.29
N ARG A 127 17.38 -5.16 1.49
CA ARG A 127 18.75 -5.05 2.04
C ARG A 127 19.68 -4.23 1.14
N MET A 128 19.52 -4.35 -0.18
CA MET A 128 20.35 -3.62 -1.14
C MET A 128 20.00 -2.14 -1.26
N PHE A 129 18.73 -1.80 -1.15
CA PHE A 129 18.21 -0.46 -1.43
C PHE A 129 17.49 0.16 -0.22
N HIS A 130 17.91 -0.21 0.99
CA HIS A 130 17.32 0.30 2.21
C HIS A 130 17.40 1.83 2.26
N PRO A 131 16.33 2.55 2.65
CA PRO A 131 16.40 3.99 2.84
C PRO A 131 17.36 4.32 4.00
N HIS A 132 18.51 4.94 3.69
CA HIS A 132 19.50 5.33 4.70
C HIS A 132 19.20 6.64 5.42
N SER A 133 18.20 7.40 4.97
CA SER A 133 17.81 8.68 5.56
C SER A 133 16.38 8.61 6.08
N PRO A 134 16.08 9.32 7.20
CA PRO A 134 14.71 9.46 7.69
C PRO A 134 13.79 9.94 6.56
N ARG A 135 12.65 9.29 6.42
CA ARG A 135 11.66 9.68 5.42
C ARG A 135 11.00 10.99 5.82
N GLN A 136 10.74 11.84 4.83
CA GLN A 136 9.86 12.99 5.00
C GLN A 136 8.45 12.62 4.56
N PHE A 137 7.47 13.06 5.33
CA PHE A 137 6.07 12.94 4.96
C PHE A 137 5.76 13.92 3.83
N SER A 138 5.28 13.42 2.69
CA SER A 138 4.90 14.26 1.55
C SER A 138 3.40 14.52 1.47
N GLY A 139 2.59 13.55 1.91
CA GLY A 139 1.14 13.53 1.71
C GLY A 139 0.71 13.43 0.23
N LYS A 140 1.66 13.38 -0.70
CA LYS A 140 1.41 13.32 -2.15
C LYS A 140 1.30 11.87 -2.58
N ASN A 141 0.13 11.48 -3.06
CA ASN A 141 -0.10 10.16 -3.62
C ASN A 141 -0.97 10.22 -4.89
N SER A 142 -0.71 9.30 -5.82
CA SER A 142 -1.52 9.08 -7.02
C SER A 142 -2.39 7.85 -6.81
N TYR A 143 -3.63 8.04 -6.35
CA TYR A 143 -4.64 6.97 -6.25
C TYR A 143 -4.16 5.67 -5.57
N GLY A 144 -3.41 5.78 -4.47
CA GLY A 144 -2.88 4.62 -3.75
C GLY A 144 -1.35 4.48 -3.80
N TYR A 145 -0.73 5.09 -4.81
CA TYR A 145 0.71 5.05 -5.04
C TYR A 145 1.43 6.24 -4.39
N ILE A 146 2.48 5.97 -3.61
CA ILE A 146 3.37 6.98 -3.03
C ILE A 146 4.64 7.07 -3.91
N PRO A 147 4.90 8.20 -4.58
CA PRO A 147 6.05 8.33 -5.47
C PRO A 147 7.40 8.16 -4.77
N GLY A 148 8.34 7.51 -5.45
CA GLY A 148 9.75 7.40 -5.03
C GLY A 148 10.27 5.97 -5.06
N PHE A 149 11.55 5.79 -5.37
CA PHE A 149 12.14 4.46 -5.58
C PHE A 149 12.07 3.55 -4.34
N THR A 150 12.37 4.12 -3.17
CA THR A 150 12.27 3.46 -1.86
C THR A 150 10.98 3.82 -1.12
N SER A 151 9.98 4.37 -1.81
CA SER A 151 8.69 4.73 -1.20
C SER A 151 7.82 3.52 -0.85
N PRO A 152 6.94 3.62 0.17
CA PRO A 152 6.15 2.50 0.61
C PRO A 152 5.17 2.12 -0.49
N ALA A 153 5.07 0.82 -0.76
CA ALA A 153 4.28 0.26 -1.83
C ALA A 153 3.10 -0.53 -1.28
N GLU A 154 2.02 -0.60 -2.07
CA GLU A 154 0.95 -1.58 -1.83
C GLU A 154 1.37 -3.01 -2.19
N ALA A 155 2.43 -3.15 -3.00
CA ALA A 155 3.08 -4.41 -3.38
C ALA A 155 2.07 -5.50 -3.79
N LYS A 156 1.25 -5.20 -4.80
CA LYS A 156 0.12 -6.05 -5.22
C LYS A 156 0.54 -7.49 -5.50
N GLU A 157 1.51 -7.69 -6.37
CA GLU A 157 2.00 -9.01 -6.81
C GLU A 157 2.64 -9.78 -5.64
N LEU A 158 3.27 -9.07 -4.72
CA LEU A 158 3.86 -9.65 -3.52
C LEU A 158 2.79 -10.15 -2.55
N ASN A 159 1.73 -9.35 -2.32
CA ASN A 159 0.60 -9.75 -1.49
C ASN A 159 -0.16 -10.93 -2.11
N GLU A 160 -0.32 -10.97 -3.43
CA GLU A 160 -0.85 -12.13 -4.17
C GLU A 160 0.04 -13.37 -3.94
N SER A 161 1.36 -13.20 -4.05
CA SER A 161 2.32 -14.29 -3.77
C SER A 161 2.24 -14.79 -2.33
N TRP A 162 1.97 -13.93 -1.34
CA TRP A 162 1.90 -14.32 0.07
C TRP A 162 0.57 -14.97 0.44
N PHE A 163 -0.55 -14.34 0.06
CA PHE A 163 -1.82 -14.57 0.71
C PHE A 163 -2.90 -15.17 -0.20
N ASP A 164 -2.66 -15.33 -1.51
CA ASP A 164 -3.65 -16.00 -2.35
C ASP A 164 -3.76 -17.49 -2.02
N VAL A 165 -5.01 -17.96 -2.03
CA VAL A 165 -5.38 -19.33 -1.69
C VAL A 165 -5.35 -20.26 -2.92
N PRO A 166 -5.09 -21.57 -2.74
CA PRO A 166 -4.70 -22.22 -1.48
C PRO A 166 -3.23 -21.94 -1.10
N GLN A 167 -3.00 -21.62 0.18
CA GLN A 167 -1.65 -21.44 0.71
C GLN A 167 -1.02 -22.80 1.03
N LYS A 168 0.15 -23.06 0.45
CA LYS A 168 0.95 -24.25 0.75
C LYS A 168 1.81 -24.01 2.01
N PRO A 169 2.02 -25.01 2.89
CA PRO A 169 2.83 -24.85 4.11
C PRO A 169 4.22 -24.25 3.86
N GLN A 170 4.90 -24.68 2.78
CA GLN A 170 6.23 -24.15 2.43
C GLN A 170 6.19 -22.67 2.05
N ARG A 171 5.09 -22.19 1.45
CA ARG A 171 4.89 -20.78 1.12
C ARG A 171 4.64 -19.96 2.38
N ILE A 172 3.85 -20.48 3.31
CA ILE A 172 3.63 -19.86 4.63
C ILE A 172 4.96 -19.70 5.36
N GLU A 173 5.78 -20.76 5.40
CA GLU A 173 7.10 -20.71 6.04
C GLU A 173 8.01 -19.64 5.43
N VAL A 174 8.12 -19.60 4.09
CA VAL A 174 8.91 -18.58 3.39
C VAL A 174 8.38 -17.17 3.68
N THR A 175 7.06 -16.98 3.64
CA THR A 175 6.41 -15.69 3.93
C THR A 175 6.73 -15.22 5.34
N ARG A 176 6.61 -16.11 6.34
CA ARG A 176 6.94 -15.80 7.73
C ARG A 176 8.40 -15.41 7.91
N LYS A 177 9.33 -16.14 7.29
CA LYS A 177 10.76 -15.79 7.34
C LYS A 177 11.07 -14.47 6.63
N GLN A 178 10.40 -14.16 5.52
CA GLN A 178 10.55 -12.86 4.85
C GLN A 178 10.11 -11.72 5.77
N PHE A 179 8.96 -11.87 6.45
CA PHE A 179 8.49 -10.88 7.41
C PHE A 179 9.44 -10.73 8.60
N ALA A 180 9.97 -11.84 9.14
CA ALA A 180 10.90 -11.83 10.25
C ALA A 180 12.21 -11.10 9.89
N GLU A 181 12.77 -11.38 8.71
CA GLU A 181 13.96 -10.67 8.22
C GLU A 181 13.73 -9.18 7.98
N LEU A 182 12.57 -8.81 7.41
CA LEU A 182 12.19 -7.41 7.24
C LEU A 182 12.07 -6.72 8.60
N ALA A 183 11.37 -7.34 9.55
CA ALA A 183 11.18 -6.79 10.88
C ALA A 183 12.51 -6.58 11.61
N ARG A 184 13.39 -7.58 11.56
CA ARG A 184 14.75 -7.50 12.10
C ARG A 184 15.56 -6.37 11.45
N PHE A 185 15.45 -6.22 10.13
CA PHE A 185 16.25 -5.26 9.38
C PHE A 185 15.83 -3.80 9.63
N PHE A 186 14.52 -3.53 9.79
CA PHE A 186 14.02 -2.19 10.12
C PHE A 186 13.89 -1.92 11.63
N GLY A 187 13.99 -2.95 12.47
CA GLY A 187 13.86 -2.82 13.93
C GLY A 187 12.42 -2.57 14.41
N GLY A 188 11.42 -3.18 13.76
CA GLY A 188 10.02 -3.04 14.12
C GLY A 188 9.09 -3.95 13.29
N PRO A 189 7.79 -4.02 13.61
CA PRO A 189 6.86 -4.89 12.89
C PRO A 189 6.72 -4.51 11.42
N VAL A 190 6.38 -5.49 10.59
CA VAL A 190 6.02 -5.25 9.18
C VAL A 190 4.62 -4.66 9.13
N ILE A 191 4.49 -3.49 8.51
CA ILE A 191 3.20 -2.86 8.22
C ILE A 191 2.89 -3.06 6.73
N ILE A 192 1.74 -3.66 6.44
CA ILE A 192 1.24 -3.87 5.09
C ILE A 192 -0.03 -3.07 4.88
N LYS A 193 -0.05 -2.27 3.82
CA LYS A 193 -1.27 -1.63 3.31
C LYS A 193 -1.54 -2.13 1.89
N ASN A 194 -2.59 -2.93 1.75
CA ASN A 194 -3.13 -3.33 0.45
C ASN A 194 -4.62 -3.61 0.62
N LEU A 195 -5.49 -2.85 -0.04
CA LEU A 195 -6.93 -2.97 0.16
C LEU A 195 -7.50 -4.33 -0.30
N ARG A 196 -6.78 -5.11 -1.13
CA ARG A 196 -7.20 -6.49 -1.46
C ARG A 196 -7.14 -7.40 -0.24
N ASN A 197 -6.37 -7.02 0.78
CA ASN A 197 -6.28 -7.79 2.00
C ASN A 197 -7.57 -7.78 2.83
N ASN A 198 -8.50 -6.85 2.55
CA ASN A 198 -9.88 -6.93 3.05
C ASN A 198 -10.52 -8.30 2.73
N LEU A 199 -10.20 -8.88 1.57
CA LEU A 199 -10.72 -10.18 1.11
C LEU A 199 -9.85 -11.36 1.56
N ARG A 200 -8.75 -11.11 2.25
CA ARG A 200 -7.70 -12.10 2.56
C ARG A 200 -7.42 -12.24 4.05
N ILE A 201 -8.28 -11.71 4.92
CA ILE A 201 -8.09 -11.79 6.38
C ILE A 201 -7.92 -13.25 6.85
N PRO A 202 -8.76 -14.23 6.42
CA PRO A 202 -8.56 -15.62 6.82
C PRO A 202 -7.21 -16.20 6.36
N SER A 203 -6.77 -15.90 5.14
CA SER A 203 -5.47 -16.32 4.63
C SER A 203 -4.30 -15.65 5.35
N ILE A 204 -4.45 -14.38 5.75
CA ILE A 204 -3.44 -13.67 6.54
C ILE A 204 -3.28 -14.36 7.89
N LEU A 205 -4.39 -14.66 8.57
CA LEU A 205 -4.37 -15.36 9.86
C LEU A 205 -3.81 -16.78 9.78
N GLN A 206 -4.00 -17.47 8.66
CA GLN A 206 -3.36 -18.77 8.40
C GLN A 206 -1.82 -18.65 8.42
N SER A 207 -1.27 -17.55 7.91
CA SER A 207 0.17 -17.27 7.93
C SER A 207 0.63 -16.66 9.26
N PHE A 208 -0.21 -15.84 9.88
CA PHE A 208 0.09 -15.02 11.04
C PHE A 208 -1.10 -15.00 12.01
N PRO A 209 -1.24 -16.03 12.88
CA PRO A 209 -2.37 -16.12 13.82
C PRO A 209 -2.45 -14.97 14.83
N ASP A 210 -1.36 -14.23 15.00
CA ASP A 210 -1.20 -13.07 15.87
C ASP A 210 -1.20 -11.74 15.10
N ALA A 211 -1.50 -11.75 13.79
CA ALA A 211 -1.56 -10.53 12.98
C ALA A 211 -2.54 -9.51 13.56
N ARG A 212 -2.12 -8.24 13.56
CA ARG A 212 -2.94 -7.15 14.07
C ARG A 212 -3.50 -6.31 12.92
N PHE A 213 -4.70 -5.77 13.11
CA PHE A 213 -5.45 -5.07 12.08
C PHE A 213 -5.78 -3.65 12.53
N ILE A 214 -5.31 -2.67 11.75
CA ILE A 214 -5.83 -1.30 11.84
C ILE A 214 -7.00 -1.22 10.87
N TRP A 215 -8.22 -1.15 11.39
CA TRP A 215 -9.44 -1.04 10.62
C TRP A 215 -9.84 0.43 10.51
N LEU A 216 -9.59 1.00 9.32
CA LEU A 216 -9.97 2.36 9.02
C LEU A 216 -11.46 2.46 8.77
N HIS A 217 -12.07 3.48 9.36
CA HIS A 217 -13.45 3.84 9.12
C HIS A 217 -13.55 5.17 8.36
N ARG A 218 -14.48 5.21 7.40
CA ARG A 218 -14.91 6.41 6.68
C ARG A 218 -16.40 6.26 6.35
N PRO A 219 -17.23 7.30 6.57
CA PRO A 219 -18.64 7.24 6.24
C PRO A 219 -18.90 6.75 4.81
N ALA A 220 -19.92 5.92 4.64
CA ALA A 220 -20.27 5.33 3.35
C ALA A 220 -20.55 6.39 2.28
N THR A 221 -21.30 7.44 2.63
CA THR A 221 -21.64 8.55 1.72
C THR A 221 -20.39 9.27 1.20
N ASP A 222 -19.45 9.61 2.09
CA ASP A 222 -18.17 10.22 1.72
C ASP A 222 -17.31 9.29 0.86
N THR A 223 -17.37 7.99 1.10
CA THR A 223 -16.66 6.96 0.33
C THR A 223 -17.23 6.81 -1.08
N ILE A 224 -18.56 6.69 -1.20
CA ILE A 224 -19.30 6.60 -2.47
C ILE A 224 -19.00 7.84 -3.33
N GLN A 225 -19.17 9.03 -2.75
CA GLN A 225 -18.84 10.29 -3.42
C GLN A 225 -17.37 10.31 -3.89
N SER A 226 -16.44 9.86 -3.06
CA SER A 226 -15.02 9.87 -3.41
C SER A 226 -14.68 8.91 -4.55
N LEU A 227 -15.37 7.78 -4.63
CA LEU A 227 -15.24 6.85 -5.76
C LEU A 227 -15.84 7.43 -7.03
N LEU A 228 -17.05 8.03 -6.96
CA LEU A 228 -17.70 8.66 -8.10
C LEU A 228 -16.84 9.77 -8.71
N ILE A 229 -16.38 10.72 -7.87
CA ILE A 229 -15.45 11.78 -8.29
C ILE A 229 -14.14 11.17 -8.83
N GLY A 230 -13.67 10.07 -8.24
CA GLY A 230 -12.49 9.35 -8.72
C GLY A 230 -12.66 8.80 -10.13
N ARG A 231 -13.81 8.20 -10.44
CA ARG A 231 -14.13 7.68 -11.79
C ARG A 231 -14.14 8.80 -12.82
N ARG A 232 -14.81 9.93 -12.50
CA ARG A 232 -14.80 11.14 -13.34
C ARG A 232 -13.40 11.66 -13.63
N ARG A 233 -12.56 11.75 -12.60
CA ARG A 233 -11.19 12.28 -12.75
C ARG A 233 -10.26 11.37 -13.53
N ILE A 234 -10.40 10.05 -13.41
CA ILE A 234 -9.49 9.09 -14.03
C ILE A 234 -9.97 8.70 -15.43
N TYR A 235 -11.27 8.43 -15.58
CA TYR A 235 -11.86 7.83 -16.79
C TYR A 235 -12.71 8.81 -17.57
N ASN A 236 -12.98 10.01 -17.04
CA ASN A 236 -13.95 10.95 -17.61
C ASN A 236 -15.33 10.30 -17.82
N ASP A 237 -15.70 9.41 -16.91
CA ASP A 237 -16.91 8.58 -16.95
C ASP A 237 -17.28 8.13 -15.53
N ASP A 238 -18.56 7.91 -15.28
CA ASP A 238 -19.10 7.42 -14.01
C ASP A 238 -19.22 5.89 -13.97
N ARG A 239 -19.33 5.23 -15.12
CA ARG A 239 -19.58 3.78 -15.21
C ARG A 239 -18.31 2.93 -15.07
N THR A 240 -17.17 3.43 -15.53
CA THR A 240 -15.91 2.69 -15.51
C THR A 240 -15.47 2.37 -14.09
N TRP A 241 -15.35 1.08 -13.78
CA TRP A 241 -15.08 0.58 -12.43
C TRP A 241 -13.73 1.06 -11.88
N LEU A 242 -13.76 1.69 -10.70
CA LEU A 242 -12.56 2.11 -9.96
C LEU A 242 -12.39 1.27 -8.68
N GLY A 243 -11.20 0.68 -8.50
CA GLY A 243 -10.83 -0.03 -7.28
C GLY A 243 -11.15 -1.53 -7.31
N ILE A 244 -11.24 -2.14 -6.12
CA ILE A 244 -11.40 -3.59 -5.95
C ILE A 244 -12.85 -3.97 -6.22
N LYS A 245 -13.02 -5.15 -6.83
CA LYS A 245 -14.33 -5.77 -7.05
C LYS A 245 -14.63 -6.71 -5.88
N PRO A 246 -15.71 -6.52 -5.11
CA PRO A 246 -16.09 -7.44 -4.05
C PRO A 246 -16.62 -8.77 -4.61
N PRO A 247 -16.75 -9.82 -3.79
CA PRO A 247 -17.50 -11.01 -4.16
C PRO A 247 -18.91 -10.67 -4.68
N GLY A 248 -19.37 -11.37 -5.72
CA GLY A 248 -20.70 -11.14 -6.28
C GLY A 248 -20.86 -9.88 -7.15
N TRP A 249 -19.79 -9.14 -7.43
CA TRP A 249 -19.86 -7.85 -8.17
C TRP A 249 -20.59 -7.87 -9.51
N HIS A 250 -20.62 -9.00 -10.21
CA HIS A 250 -21.32 -9.16 -11.48
C HIS A 250 -22.83 -8.89 -11.36
N ALA A 251 -23.43 -9.13 -10.19
CA ALA A 251 -24.86 -8.95 -9.96
C ALA A 251 -25.30 -7.48 -10.01
N PHE A 252 -24.36 -6.54 -9.91
CA PHE A 252 -24.67 -5.11 -9.84
C PHE A 252 -23.82 -4.27 -10.80
N ILE A 253 -23.15 -4.88 -11.79
CA ILE A 253 -22.37 -4.13 -12.79
C ILE A 253 -23.25 -3.21 -13.65
N ASP A 254 -24.49 -3.61 -13.94
CA ASP A 254 -25.38 -2.86 -14.84
C ASP A 254 -26.25 -1.82 -14.12
N LEU A 255 -26.13 -1.71 -12.79
CA LEU A 255 -26.84 -0.68 -12.02
C LEU A 255 -26.40 0.74 -12.41
N ASP A 256 -27.19 1.72 -11.97
CA ASP A 256 -26.77 3.12 -11.96
C ASP A 256 -25.40 3.26 -11.24
N PRO A 257 -24.48 4.13 -11.71
CA PRO A 257 -23.16 4.28 -11.12
C PRO A 257 -23.13 4.47 -9.60
N ILE A 258 -24.06 5.24 -9.03
CA ILE A 258 -24.09 5.51 -7.58
C ILE A 258 -24.45 4.22 -6.84
N ASP A 259 -25.44 3.48 -7.33
CA ASP A 259 -25.87 2.21 -6.77
C ASP A 259 -24.79 1.14 -6.90
N GLN A 260 -24.15 1.05 -8.07
CA GLN A 260 -23.01 0.16 -8.30
C GLN A 260 -21.88 0.44 -7.30
N ILE A 261 -21.57 1.72 -7.05
CA ILE A 261 -20.55 2.12 -6.06
C ILE A 261 -21.01 1.79 -4.64
N ALA A 262 -22.28 2.00 -4.29
CA ALA A 262 -22.81 1.66 -2.96
C ALA A 262 -22.67 0.15 -2.69
N HIS A 263 -23.06 -0.70 -3.64
CA HIS A 263 -22.86 -2.14 -3.56
C HIS A 263 -21.37 -2.53 -3.51
N GLN A 264 -20.51 -1.80 -4.23
CA GLN A 264 -19.06 -1.99 -4.14
C GLN A 264 -18.54 -1.72 -2.71
N VAL A 265 -18.97 -0.63 -2.07
CA VAL A 265 -18.53 -0.27 -0.71
C VAL A 265 -19.04 -1.30 0.30
N ALA A 266 -20.33 -1.62 0.29
CA ALA A 266 -20.91 -2.61 1.19
C ALA A 266 -20.27 -3.99 1.03
N GLY A 267 -20.11 -4.45 -0.21
CA GLY A 267 -19.53 -5.76 -0.50
C GLY A 267 -18.05 -5.88 -0.15
N LEU A 268 -17.32 -4.77 0.05
CA LEU A 268 -15.94 -4.77 0.53
C LEU A 268 -15.84 -4.68 2.06
N GLU A 269 -16.88 -4.23 2.74
CA GLU A 269 -16.96 -4.17 4.20
C GLU A 269 -17.29 -5.54 4.80
N GLU A 270 -18.18 -6.30 4.15
CA GLU A 270 -18.62 -7.61 4.65
C GLU A 270 -17.47 -8.64 4.84
N PRO A 271 -16.52 -8.80 3.89
CA PRO A 271 -15.35 -9.65 4.08
C PRO A 271 -14.45 -9.21 5.26
N ILE A 272 -14.44 -7.91 5.58
CA ILE A 272 -13.73 -7.41 6.75
C ILE A 272 -14.46 -7.86 8.01
N ARG A 273 -15.76 -7.55 8.12
CA ARG A 273 -16.58 -7.89 9.31
C ARG A 273 -16.54 -9.39 9.60
N SER A 274 -16.79 -10.21 8.59
CA SER A 274 -16.73 -11.67 8.71
C SER A 274 -15.33 -12.19 9.02
N GLY A 275 -14.28 -11.63 8.40
CA GLY A 275 -12.90 -12.03 8.66
C GLY A 275 -12.40 -11.69 10.06
N LEU A 276 -12.96 -10.65 10.69
CA LEU A 276 -12.59 -10.19 12.04
C LEU A 276 -13.44 -10.79 13.16
N ILE A 277 -14.52 -11.52 12.86
CA ILE A 277 -15.55 -11.91 13.85
C ILE A 277 -15.01 -12.72 15.04
N ASP A 278 -14.04 -13.61 14.79
CA ASP A 278 -13.42 -14.48 15.80
C ASP A 278 -12.05 -13.98 16.27
N ILE A 279 -11.66 -12.76 15.87
CA ILE A 279 -10.35 -12.19 16.24
C ILE A 279 -10.48 -11.46 17.58
N PRO A 280 -9.55 -11.66 18.53
CA PRO A 280 -9.53 -10.88 19.77
C PRO A 280 -9.50 -9.38 19.51
N GLU A 281 -10.32 -8.60 20.23
CA GLU A 281 -10.35 -7.13 20.13
C GLU A 281 -8.96 -6.49 20.38
N THR A 282 -8.06 -7.16 21.11
CA THR A 282 -6.67 -6.72 21.30
C THR A 282 -5.83 -6.73 20.02
N GLN A 283 -6.21 -7.51 19.01
CA GLN A 283 -5.59 -7.53 17.69
C GLN A 283 -6.26 -6.55 16.70
N ILE A 284 -7.30 -5.82 17.11
CA ILE A 284 -8.03 -4.88 16.26
C ILE A 284 -7.92 -3.46 16.82
N LEU A 285 -7.56 -2.51 15.97
CA LEU A 285 -7.65 -1.08 16.28
C LEU A 285 -8.54 -0.40 15.25
N ARG A 286 -9.70 0.07 15.68
CA ARG A 286 -10.58 0.92 14.87
C ARG A 286 -10.06 2.36 14.88
N LEU A 287 -9.95 2.96 13.69
CA LEU A 287 -9.46 4.33 13.53
C LEU A 287 -10.33 5.10 12.54
N ASP A 288 -10.88 6.22 12.98
CA ASP A 288 -11.62 7.13 12.11
C ASP A 288 -10.66 7.97 11.28
N LEU A 289 -10.90 8.06 9.96
CA LEU A 289 -10.12 8.91 9.07
C LEU A 289 -10.11 10.37 9.54
N GLU A 290 -11.25 10.86 10.04
CA GLU A 290 -11.36 12.23 10.54
C GLU A 290 -10.51 12.45 11.79
N GLU A 291 -10.53 11.52 12.76
CA GLU A 291 -9.67 11.59 13.96
C GLU A 291 -8.20 11.60 13.55
N PHE A 292 -7.81 10.73 12.62
CA PHE A 292 -6.45 10.67 12.08
C PHE A 292 -6.03 11.98 11.41
N CYS A 293 -6.87 12.56 10.55
CA CYS A 293 -6.54 13.78 9.85
C CYS A 293 -6.53 15.02 10.77
N GLN A 294 -7.31 15.03 11.85
CA GLN A 294 -7.29 16.12 12.83
C GLN A 294 -6.04 16.11 13.73
N SER A 295 -5.47 14.93 14.01
CA SER A 295 -4.25 14.83 14.81
C SER A 295 -3.44 13.55 14.48
N PRO A 296 -2.62 13.58 13.41
CA PRO A 296 -1.87 12.40 12.96
C PRO A 296 -0.94 11.85 14.04
N SER A 297 -0.19 12.73 14.71
CA SER A 297 0.77 12.33 15.74
C SER A 297 0.09 11.73 16.99
N LYS A 298 -1.11 12.19 17.34
CA LYS A 298 -1.90 11.58 18.43
C LYS A 298 -2.35 10.17 18.05
N CYS A 299 -2.80 9.98 16.81
CA CYS A 299 -3.20 8.67 16.31
C CYS A 299 -2.02 7.69 16.25
N LEU A 300 -0.83 8.13 15.84
CA LEU A 300 0.36 7.28 15.85
C LEU A 300 0.78 6.87 17.26
N ARG A 301 0.62 7.75 18.26
CA ARG A 301 0.83 7.40 19.69
C ARG A 301 -0.15 6.30 20.13
N LYS A 302 -1.44 6.47 19.82
CA LYS A 302 -2.48 5.46 20.08
C LYS A 302 -2.14 4.11 19.41
N ILE A 303 -1.67 4.11 18.17
CA ILE A 303 -1.22 2.90 17.46
C ILE A 303 -0.02 2.26 18.16
N SER A 304 0.97 3.04 18.59
CA SER A 304 2.14 2.52 19.31
C SER A 304 1.75 1.90 20.65
N GLU A 305 0.89 2.56 21.42
CA GLU A 305 0.39 2.07 22.71
C GLU A 305 -0.42 0.79 22.53
N TRP A 306 -1.33 0.76 21.56
CA TRP A 306 -2.11 -0.43 21.23
C TRP A 306 -1.22 -1.60 20.79
N TYR A 307 -0.17 -1.33 19.99
CA TYR A 307 0.72 -2.39 19.53
C TYR A 307 1.53 -3.02 20.67
N GLY A 308 2.03 -2.20 21.59
CA GLY A 308 2.78 -2.67 22.77
C GLY A 308 3.51 -1.50 23.42
N PRO A 309 3.09 -1.04 24.61
CA PRO A 309 3.67 0.14 25.26
C PRO A 309 5.18 -0.03 25.54
N GLU A 310 5.63 -1.26 25.78
CA GLU A 310 7.03 -1.62 26.03
C GLU A 310 7.92 -1.55 24.77
N LEU A 311 7.35 -1.71 23.58
CA LEU A 311 8.11 -1.71 22.32
C LEU A 311 8.36 -0.30 21.78
N ASN A 312 7.53 0.68 22.18
CA ASN A 312 7.55 2.07 21.73
C ASN A 312 7.93 2.22 20.25
N LEU A 313 6.93 2.02 19.39
CA LEU A 313 7.10 2.10 17.94
C LEU A 313 7.42 3.52 17.47
N LEU A 314 7.35 4.56 18.29
CA LEU A 314 7.53 5.93 17.82
C LEU A 314 8.97 6.21 17.36
N SER A 315 9.09 6.84 16.20
CA SER A 315 10.35 7.39 15.70
C SER A 315 10.50 8.85 16.15
N HIS A 316 11.73 9.38 16.14
CA HIS A 316 11.96 10.81 16.36
C HIS A 316 11.29 11.68 15.28
N SER A 317 11.03 11.13 14.09
CA SER A 317 10.44 11.84 12.96
C SER A 317 8.92 12.03 13.07
N ILE A 318 8.25 11.52 14.13
CA ILE A 318 6.84 11.83 14.38
C ILE A 318 6.56 13.34 14.47
N GLN A 319 7.54 14.14 14.90
CA GLN A 319 7.45 15.61 14.98
C GLN A 319 7.43 16.29 13.61
N SER A 320 7.84 15.58 12.54
CA SER A 320 7.80 16.09 11.17
C SER A 320 6.45 15.89 10.47
N LEU A 321 5.52 15.18 11.11
CA LEU A 321 4.16 15.06 10.59
C LEU A 321 3.43 16.41 10.72
N PRO A 322 2.57 16.75 9.76
CA PRO A 322 1.77 17.97 9.87
C PRO A 322 0.79 17.86 11.04
N GLU A 323 0.48 18.99 11.68
CA GLU A 323 -0.49 19.05 12.78
C GLU A 323 -1.87 18.53 12.36
N ARG A 324 -2.25 18.83 11.12
CA ARG A 324 -3.51 18.40 10.48
C ARG A 324 -3.27 18.01 9.04
N LEU A 325 -4.04 17.04 8.56
CA LEU A 325 -4.04 16.60 7.17
C LEU A 325 -5.32 17.08 6.47
N PRO A 326 -5.25 17.43 5.18
CA PRO A 326 -6.45 17.72 4.41
C PRO A 326 -7.28 16.45 4.26
N PHE A 327 -8.55 16.52 4.60
CA PHE A 327 -9.52 15.45 4.34
C PHE A 327 -10.82 16.07 3.79
N SER A 328 -11.51 15.30 2.95
CA SER A 328 -12.78 15.73 2.37
C SER A 328 -13.93 15.08 3.15
N LYS A 329 -14.76 15.92 3.76
CA LYS A 329 -16.01 15.56 4.42
C LYS A 329 -17.16 16.36 3.82
N GLY A 330 -18.32 15.70 3.71
CA GLY A 330 -19.55 16.31 3.23
C GLY A 330 -19.61 16.47 1.70
N PRO A 331 -20.70 17.08 1.21
CA PRO A 331 -21.00 17.14 -0.22
C PRO A 331 -19.93 17.94 -1.00
N LYS A 332 -19.44 17.32 -2.07
CA LYS A 332 -18.56 17.88 -3.12
C LYS A 332 -19.18 17.69 -4.51
N VAL A 333 -20.40 17.17 -4.55
CA VAL A 333 -21.26 17.01 -5.72
C VAL A 333 -22.47 17.93 -5.56
N ASP A 334 -23.31 18.05 -6.58
CA ASP A 334 -24.54 18.84 -6.45
C ASP A 334 -25.53 18.20 -5.45
N LYS A 335 -26.56 18.97 -5.08
CA LYS A 335 -27.51 18.57 -4.04
C LYS A 335 -28.29 17.31 -4.39
N GLU A 336 -28.65 17.14 -5.66
CA GLU A 336 -29.46 16.00 -6.09
C GLU A 336 -28.61 14.74 -6.15
N GLU A 337 -27.38 14.84 -6.64
CA GLU A 337 -26.43 13.75 -6.62
C GLU A 337 -26.08 13.33 -5.19
N TRP A 338 -25.92 14.29 -4.27
CA TRP A 338 -25.69 13.99 -2.85
C TRP A 338 -26.88 13.23 -2.23
N ARG A 339 -28.12 13.66 -2.50
CA ARG A 339 -29.33 12.96 -2.04
C ARG A 339 -29.36 11.51 -2.54
N ARG A 340 -29.04 11.28 -3.82
CA ARG A 340 -28.94 9.94 -4.39
C ARG A 340 -27.86 9.09 -3.72
N ILE A 341 -26.72 9.69 -3.34
CA ILE A 341 -25.65 9.01 -2.59
C ILE A 341 -26.13 8.61 -1.19
N GLU A 342 -26.85 9.49 -0.49
CA GLU A 342 -27.44 9.17 0.83
C GLU A 342 -28.43 8.01 0.72
N GLU A 343 -29.33 8.04 -0.26
CA GLU A 343 -30.31 6.98 -0.50
C GLU A 343 -29.66 5.64 -0.89
N ALA A 344 -28.62 5.68 -1.72
CA ALA A 344 -27.88 4.48 -2.09
C ALA A 344 -27.14 3.88 -0.89
N ALA A 345 -26.49 4.70 -0.06
CA ALA A 345 -25.81 4.26 1.15
C ALA A 345 -26.76 3.57 2.15
N LEU A 346 -27.97 4.14 2.34
CA LEU A 346 -29.00 3.57 3.21
C LEU A 346 -29.52 2.23 2.69
N ARG A 347 -29.71 2.08 1.38
CA ARG A 347 -30.22 0.85 0.75
C ARG A 347 -29.31 -0.37 0.96
N VAL A 348 -28.00 -0.16 1.03
CA VAL A 348 -27.03 -1.26 1.19
C VAL A 348 -26.66 -1.55 2.65
N SER A 349 -27.42 -1.00 3.61
CA SER A 349 -27.27 -1.24 5.06
C SER A 349 -25.83 -1.14 5.57
N ILE A 350 -25.07 -0.14 5.08
CA ILE A 350 -23.76 0.17 5.65
C ILE A 350 -24.00 1.02 6.90
N SER A 351 -24.17 0.35 8.05
CA SER A 351 -24.26 0.99 9.37
C SER A 351 -22.89 1.32 9.94
#